data_AF-A0A177S7Q4-F1
#
_entry.id   AF-A0A177S7Q4-F1
#
_cell.length_a   1.000
_cell.length_b   1.000
_cell.length_c   1.000
_cell.angle_alpha   90.00
_cell.angle_beta   90.00
_cell.angle_gamma   90.00
#
_symmetry.space_group_name_H-M   'P 1'
#
loop_
_entity.id
_entity.type
_entity.pdbx_description
1 polymer ?
#
loop_
_entity_poly.entity_id
_entity_poly.type
_entity_poly.pdbx_seq_one_letter_code
_entity_poly.pdbx_strand_id
1 'polypeptide(L)'
;MNFFISALIISICLGIQYFLSSRHNPYLGIIMPIVLVIFLTWRYFDGRYNSFLAYVLILGVGMISLWEQWSRGRKKLKENQEKELERMRVHDTL
;
A
#
# COMPACT_ATOMS: atom_id res chain seq x y z
N MET A 1 -3.26 -24.63 -10.65
CA MET A 1 -4.32 -23.73 -10.15
C MET A 1 -4.82 -22.88 -11.31
N ASN A 2 -6.13 -22.82 -11.55
CA ASN A 2 -6.67 -22.11 -12.72
C ASN A 2 -6.32 -20.62 -12.66
N PHE A 3 -5.72 -20.11 -13.73
CA PHE A 3 -5.30 -18.70 -13.90
C PHE A 3 -6.39 -17.70 -13.47
N PHE A 4 -7.65 -18.01 -13.78
CA PHE A 4 -8.81 -17.21 -13.40
C PHE A 4 -9.02 -17.09 -11.88
N ILE A 5 -8.76 -18.16 -11.12
CA ILE A 5 -8.89 -18.14 -9.66
C ILE A 5 -7.80 -17.24 -9.05
N SER A 6 -6.57 -17.35 -9.54
CA SER A 6 -5.47 -16.48 -9.10
C SER A 6 -5.72 -15.01 -9.43
N ALA A 7 -6.25 -14.71 -10.63
CA ALA A 7 -6.57 -13.34 -11.03
C ALA A 7 -7.68 -12.72 -10.17
N LEU A 8 -8.70 -13.51 -9.81
CA LEU A 8 -9.84 -13.06 -9.00
C LEU A 8 -9.42 -12.75 -7.56
N ILE A 9 -8.55 -13.58 -6.98
CA ILE A 9 -7.95 -13.34 -5.66
C ILE A 9 -7.10 -12.07 -5.66
N ILE A 10 -6.25 -11.86 -6.67
CA ILE A 10 -5.42 -10.66 -6.78
C ILE A 10 -6.29 -9.40 -6.91
N SER A 11 -7.37 -9.46 -7.70
CA SER A 11 -8.27 -8.33 -7.90
C SER A 11 -9.02 -7.93 -6.62
N ILE A 12 -9.52 -8.92 -5.86
CA ILE A 12 -10.13 -8.69 -4.54
C ILE A 12 -9.12 -8.09 -3.56
N CYS A 13 -7.89 -8.59 -3.56
CA CYS A 13 -6.83 -8.10 -2.68
C CYS A 13 -6.48 -6.63 -3.00
N LEU A 14 -6.37 -6.27 -4.27
CA LEU A 14 -6.15 -4.89 -4.73
C LEU A 14 -7.33 -3.96 -4.38
N GLY A 15 -8.56 -4.44 -4.53
CA GLY A 15 -9.76 -3.68 -4.18
C GLY A 15 -9.84 -3.37 -2.68
N ILE A 16 -9.56 -4.37 -1.84
CA ILE A 16 -9.48 -4.20 -0.38
C ILE A 16 -8.36 -3.21 -0.04
N GLN A 17 -7.19 -3.35 -0.64
CA GLN A 17 -6.04 -2.48 -0.41
C GLN A 17 -6.31 -1.00 -0.76
N TYR A 18 -7.00 -0.73 -1.88
CA TYR A 18 -7.36 0.63 -2.29
C TYR A 18 -8.39 1.25 -1.33
N PHE A 19 -9.41 0.48 -0.96
CA PHE A 19 -10.45 0.90 -0.02
C PHE A 19 -9.90 1.21 1.37
N LEU A 20 -8.91 0.43 1.80
CA LEU A 20 -8.26 0.56 3.09
C LEU A 20 -7.28 1.76 3.14
N SER A 21 -6.54 2.02 2.05
CA SER A 21 -5.61 3.17 1.97
C SER A 21 -6.31 4.53 2.06
N SER A 22 -7.59 4.60 1.65
CA SER A 22 -8.37 5.85 1.67
C SER A 22 -8.95 6.20 3.06
N ARG A 23 -8.88 5.29 4.04
CA ARG A 23 -9.43 5.48 5.38
C ARG A 23 -8.38 6.05 6.35
N HIS A 24 -8.85 6.86 7.30
CA HIS A 24 -8.11 7.57 8.37
C HIS A 24 -7.13 6.70 9.21
N ASN A 25 -7.15 5.37 9.09
CA ASN A 25 -6.44 4.48 9.99
C ASN A 25 -5.04 4.09 9.47
N PRO A 26 -3.95 4.46 10.16
CA PRO A 26 -2.57 4.07 9.84
C PRO A 26 -2.40 2.59 9.52
N TYR A 27 -3.01 1.69 10.28
CA TYR A 27 -2.76 0.25 10.15
C TYR A 27 -3.16 -0.33 8.78
N LEU A 28 -3.98 0.38 8.02
CA LEU A 28 -4.48 -0.06 6.73
C LEU A 28 -3.43 -0.01 5.62
N GLY A 29 -2.42 0.84 5.76
CA GLY A 29 -1.32 0.81 4.81
C GLY A 29 -0.40 -0.40 5.02
N ILE A 30 -0.35 -1.03 6.21
CA ILE A 30 0.55 -2.17 6.51
C ILE A 30 0.14 -3.42 5.71
N ILE A 31 -1.10 -3.45 5.25
CA ILE A 31 -1.59 -4.46 4.33
C ILE A 31 -0.85 -4.43 2.99
N MET A 32 -0.45 -3.25 2.49
CA MET A 32 0.30 -3.13 1.22
C MET A 32 1.63 -3.91 1.22
N PRO A 33 2.53 -3.74 2.21
CA PRO A 33 3.76 -4.53 2.27
C PRO A 33 3.50 -6.02 2.50
N ILE A 34 2.45 -6.40 3.24
CA ILE A 34 2.08 -7.81 3.42
C ILE A 34 1.67 -8.45 2.08
N VAL A 35 0.83 -7.77 1.30
CA VAL A 35 0.39 -8.24 -0.04
C VAL A 35 1.58 -8.35 -0.99
N LEU A 36 2.48 -7.36 -0.99
CA LEU A 36 3.70 -7.39 -1.81
C LEU A 36 4.58 -8.60 -1.46
N VAL A 37 4.78 -8.89 -0.18
CA VAL A 37 5.53 -10.06 0.29
C VAL A 37 4.86 -11.35 -0.20
N ILE A 38 3.56 -11.54 0.04
CA ILE A 38 2.83 -12.75 -0.38
C ILE A 38 2.95 -12.97 -1.89
N PHE A 39 2.78 -11.92 -2.69
CA PHE A 39 2.85 -12.00 -4.15
C PHE A 39 4.26 -12.37 -4.64
N LEU A 40 5.29 -11.71 -4.11
CA LEU A 40 6.69 -11.99 -4.45
C LEU A 40 7.09 -13.40 -4.00
N THR A 41 6.68 -13.82 -2.81
CA THR A 41 6.96 -15.15 -2.26
C THR A 41 6.29 -16.24 -3.10
N TRP A 42 5.02 -16.08 -3.49
CA TRP A 42 4.37 -17.01 -4.42
C TRP A 42 5.17 -17.11 -5.72
N ARG A 43 5.51 -15.98 -6.31
CA ARG A 43 6.22 -15.92 -7.59
C ARG A 43 7.62 -16.55 -7.53
N TYR A 44 8.22 -16.57 -6.34
CA TYR A 44 9.44 -17.34 -6.04
C TYR A 44 9.20 -18.84 -6.05
N PHE A 45 8.12 -19.33 -5.44
CA PHE A 45 7.76 -20.75 -5.50
C PHE A 45 7.36 -21.23 -6.91
N ASP A 46 6.79 -20.35 -7.74
CA ASP A 46 6.52 -20.64 -9.17
C ASP A 46 7.80 -20.72 -10.03
N GLY A 47 9.00 -20.59 -9.43
CA GLY A 47 10.28 -20.70 -10.13
C GLY A 47 10.59 -19.54 -11.07
N ARG A 48 9.84 -18.43 -10.98
CA ARG A 48 10.00 -17.27 -11.87
C ARG A 48 11.17 -16.35 -11.51
N TYR A 49 11.86 -16.61 -10.40
CA TYR A 49 13.08 -15.93 -10.03
C TYR A 49 14.29 -16.84 -10.24
N ASN A 50 15.26 -16.32 -10.99
CA ASN A 50 16.47 -17.07 -11.35
C ASN A 50 17.38 -17.36 -10.13
N SER A 51 17.23 -16.59 -9.04
CA SER A 51 18.05 -16.72 -7.82
C SER A 51 17.38 -16.07 -6.62
N PHE A 52 17.68 -16.56 -5.42
CA PHE A 52 17.23 -15.97 -4.14
C PHE A 52 17.66 -14.50 -3.99
N LEU A 53 18.86 -14.15 -4.46
CA LEU A 53 19.37 -12.78 -4.46
C LEU A 53 18.47 -11.81 -5.25
N ALA A 54 17.98 -12.22 -6.42
CA ALA A 54 17.09 -11.40 -7.24
C ALA A 54 15.75 -11.15 -6.52
N TYR A 55 15.22 -12.18 -5.84
CA TYR A 55 14.01 -12.05 -5.02
C TYR A 55 14.20 -11.02 -3.90
N VAL A 56 15.28 -11.12 -3.12
CA VAL A 56 15.56 -10.21 -1.99
C VAL A 56 15.73 -8.77 -2.47
N LEU A 57 16.44 -8.55 -3.58
CA LEU A 57 16.64 -7.20 -4.13
C LEU A 57 15.32 -6.56 -4.57
N ILE A 58 14.48 -7.30 -5.30
CA ILE A 58 13.17 -6.81 -5.77
C ILE A 58 12.26 -6.51 -4.58
N LEU A 59 12.25 -7.39 -3.57
CA LEU A 59 11.44 -7.21 -2.36
C LEU A 59 11.91 -5.99 -1.56
N GLY A 60 13.23 -5.80 -1.41
CA GLY A 60 13.80 -4.64 -0.74
C GLY A 60 13.42 -3.32 -1.41
N VAL A 61 13.58 -3.23 -2.73
CA VAL A 61 13.17 -2.04 -3.51
C VAL A 61 11.66 -1.80 -3.37
N GLY A 62 10.84 -2.84 -3.51
CA GLY A 62 9.39 -2.74 -3.39
C GLY A 62 8.94 -2.23 -2.02
N MET A 63 9.57 -2.69 -0.94
CA MET A 63 9.30 -2.19 0.42
C MET A 63 9.66 -0.72 0.58
N ILE A 64 10.84 -0.28 0.11
CA ILE A 64 11.28 1.12 0.23
C ILE A 64 10.31 2.04 -0.53
N SER A 65 9.93 1.67 -1.76
CA SER A 65 8.98 2.46 -2.55
C SER A 65 7.59 2.53 -1.91
N LEU A 66 7.11 1.45 -1.28
CA LEU A 66 5.84 1.46 -0.56
C LEU A 66 5.89 2.37 0.68
N TRP A 67 6.99 2.32 1.42
CA TRP A 67 7.19 3.18 2.58
C TRP A 67 7.20 4.66 2.20
N GLU A 68 7.89 5.01 1.11
CA GLU A 68 7.93 6.37 0.61
C GLU A 68 6.52 6.86 0.21
N GLN A 69 5.80 6.07 -0.59
CA GLN A 69 4.45 6.42 -1.05
C GLN A 69 3.49 6.61 0.11
N TRP A 70 3.55 5.73 1.10
CA TRP A 70 2.77 5.88 2.32
C TRP A 70 3.07 7.19 3.03
N SER A 71 4.37 7.46 3.28
CA SER A 71 4.80 8.64 4.03
C SER A 71 4.28 9.93 3.37
N ARG A 72 4.38 10.00 2.04
CA ARG A 72 3.84 11.12 1.25
C ARG A 72 2.31 11.21 1.37
N GLY A 73 1.59 10.10 1.28
CA GLY A 73 0.14 10.05 1.45
C GLY A 73 -0.32 10.57 2.82
N ARG A 74 0.37 10.17 3.89
CA ARG A 74 0.09 10.64 5.25
C ARG A 74 0.38 12.11 5.45
N LYS A 75 1.48 12.60 4.87
CA LYS A 75 1.82 14.03 4.92
C LYS A 75 0.71 14.87 4.28
N LYS A 76 0.22 14.46 3.11
CA LYS A 76 -0.87 15.15 2.41
C LYS A 76 -2.19 15.11 3.18
N LEU A 77 -2.51 13.99 3.85
CA LEU A 77 -3.69 13.91 4.71
C LEU A 77 -3.60 14.90 5.88
N LYS A 78 -2.43 14.97 6.52
CA LYS A 78 -2.19 15.91 7.63
C LYS A 78 -2.32 17.36 7.17
N GLU A 79 -1.74 17.71 6.02
CA GLU A 79 -1.86 19.06 5.43
C GLU A 79 -3.32 19.43 5.14
N ASN A 80 -4.13 18.48 4.65
CA ASN A 80 -5.56 18.73 4.43
C ASN A 80 -6.31 18.93 5.75
N GLN A 81 -6.01 18.15 6.79
CA GLN A 81 -6.62 18.32 8.11
C GLN A 81 -6.28 19.69 8.72
N GLU A 82 -5.03 20.15 8.59
CA GLU A 82 -4.60 21.48 9.07
C GLU A 82 -5.33 22.61 8.33
N LYS A 83 -5.49 22.50 7.01
CA LYS A 83 -6.25 23.48 6.21
C LYS A 83 -7.74 23.55 6.58
N GLU A 84 -8.36 22.40 6.82
CA GLU A 84 -9.76 22.37 7.28
C GLU A 84 -9.89 22.99 8.68
N LEU A 85 -8.92 22.75 9.58
CA LEU A 85 -8.88 23.38 10.90
C LEU A 85 -8.73 24.90 10.82
N GLU A 86 -7.89 25.39 9.92
CA GLU A 86 -7.67 26.82 9.70
C GLU A 86 -8.94 27.51 9.16
N ARG A 87 -9.65 26.87 8.23
CA ARG A 87 -10.95 27.37 7.73
C ARG A 87 -11.99 27.47 8.84
N MET A 88 -12.09 26.45 9.69
CA MET A 88 -13.00 26.48 10.85
C MET A 88 -12.65 27.64 11.80
N ARG A 89 -11.35 27.85 12.07
CA ARG A 89 -10.89 28.93 12.95
C ARG A 89 -11.21 30.33 12.41
N VAL A 90 -11.06 30.55 11.11
CA VAL A 90 -11.40 31.84 10.47
C VAL A 90 -12.90 32.10 10.53
N HIS A 91 -13.72 31.05 10.38
CA HIS A 91 -15.18 31.17 10.43
C HIS A 91 -15.70 31.46 11.85
N ASP A 92 -15.10 30.87 12.89
CA ASP A 92 -15.46 31.11 14.29
C ASP A 92 -15.04 32.51 14.80
N THR A 93 -14.06 33.15 14.16
CA THR A 93 -13.58 34.49 14.53
C THR A 93 -14.32 35.66 13.86
N LEU A 94 -15.21 35.39 12.90
CA LEU A 94 -16.07 36.36 12.21
C LEU A 94 -17.45 36.45 12.86
#